data_AF-A0A2E3N6K5-F1
#
_entry.id   AF-A0A2E3N6K5-F1
#
_cell.length_a   1.000
_cell.length_b   1.000
_cell.length_c   1.000
_cell.angle_alpha   90.00
_cell.angle_beta   90.00
_cell.angle_gamma   90.00
#
_symmetry.space_group_name_H-M   'P 1'
#
loop_
_entity.id
_entity.type
_entity.pdbx_description
1 polymer ?
#
loop_
_entity_poly.entity_id
_entity_poly.type
_entity_poly.pdbx_seq_one_letter_code
_entity_poly.pdbx_strand_id
1 'polypeptide(L)'
;MTNDLKHALGDRPNSEFIISPEGRILVSRSWSDPETLRADLKRLIGKTKTVTSPSDLNRRTKAAPTSKIASGIVPRTQKPKGSIAVIVRPISPKGDKEQAKETFYVKLRAEADRGLMDQGKGKLHIGFHLDPVHTVHWNNLADPLHFEFKTPKEIKMSTSKGSAPRVNVPSDIDPREFLIEVDSSSGRIEQPIELKVSYFACDDEEGWCRPVTHRYEIEFRRDRDAGSVRSPGGDRGLDRRQRPGGRGGFGQRRRPDAERILERMDTNGDGVISLEEARGP
;
A
#
# COMPACT_ATOMS: atom_id res chain seq x y z
N MET A 1 -9.60 2.67 11.11
CA MET A 1 -10.61 2.01 10.26
C MET A 1 -10.03 0.69 9.83
N THR A 2 -10.70 -0.42 10.11
CA THR A 2 -10.29 -1.75 9.66
C THR A 2 -10.76 -1.95 8.21
N ASN A 3 -9.98 -2.65 7.37
CA ASN A 3 -10.31 -2.93 5.97
C ASN A 3 -11.13 -4.22 5.82
N ASP A 4 -11.87 -4.62 6.85
CA ASP A 4 -12.51 -5.93 6.97
C ASP A 4 -13.52 -6.18 5.85
N LEU A 5 -14.35 -5.18 5.51
CA LEU A 5 -15.30 -5.27 4.40
C LEU A 5 -14.60 -5.49 3.05
N LYS A 6 -13.48 -4.80 2.81
CA LYS A 6 -12.69 -4.99 1.59
C LYS A 6 -12.14 -6.42 1.51
N HIS A 7 -11.61 -6.93 2.64
CA HIS A 7 -11.08 -8.28 2.72
C HIS A 7 -12.17 -9.35 2.53
N ALA A 8 -13.32 -9.15 3.16
CA ALA A 8 -14.52 -9.97 3.02
C ALA A 8 -14.99 -10.07 1.56
N LEU A 9 -15.00 -8.93 0.85
CA LEU A 9 -15.38 -8.86 -0.56
C LEU A 9 -14.25 -9.27 -1.53
N GLY A 10 -13.15 -9.81 -1.00
CA GLY A 10 -12.10 -10.48 -1.76
C GLY A 10 -10.99 -9.56 -2.29
N ASP A 11 -10.73 -8.42 -1.65
CA ASP A 11 -9.62 -7.50 -1.97
C ASP A 11 -9.61 -7.03 -3.44
N ARG A 12 -10.80 -6.86 -4.02
CA ARG A 12 -10.96 -6.52 -5.43
C ARG A 12 -10.79 -5.01 -5.63
N PRO A 13 -9.97 -4.57 -6.60
CA PRO A 13 -9.58 -3.17 -6.71
C PRO A 13 -10.69 -2.24 -7.20
N ASN A 14 -11.60 -2.72 -8.05
CA ASN A 14 -12.67 -1.91 -8.66
C ASN A 14 -14.01 -2.67 -8.73
N SER A 15 -14.28 -3.54 -7.76
CA SER A 15 -15.55 -4.28 -7.71
C SER A 15 -16.71 -3.35 -7.40
N GLU A 16 -17.87 -3.66 -7.96
CA GLU A 16 -19.11 -2.91 -7.76
C GLU A 16 -20.14 -3.82 -7.10
N PHE A 17 -20.83 -3.29 -6.08
CA PHE A 17 -21.91 -3.98 -5.38
C PHE A 17 -23.10 -3.02 -5.23
N ILE A 18 -24.31 -3.50 -5.50
CA ILE A 18 -25.55 -2.80 -5.14
C ILE A 18 -26.21 -3.62 -4.03
N ILE A 19 -26.41 -2.99 -2.87
CA ILE A 19 -26.94 -3.64 -1.66
C ILE A 19 -28.29 -3.01 -1.33
N SER A 20 -29.30 -3.83 -1.04
CA SER A 20 -30.63 -3.37 -0.63
C SER A 20 -30.62 -2.79 0.79
N PRO A 21 -31.66 -2.05 1.20
CA PRO A 21 -31.80 -1.57 2.59
C PRO A 21 -31.78 -2.69 3.63
N GLU A 22 -32.23 -3.90 3.26
CA GLU A 22 -32.26 -5.10 4.10
C GLU A 22 -30.91 -5.85 4.10
N GLY A 23 -29.89 -5.32 3.43
CA GLY A 23 -28.55 -5.92 3.39
C GLY A 23 -28.35 -6.99 2.30
N ARG A 24 -29.30 -7.15 1.38
CA ARG A 24 -29.18 -8.14 0.29
C ARG A 24 -28.35 -7.64 -0.87
N ILE A 25 -27.49 -8.47 -1.43
CA ILE A 25 -26.72 -8.12 -2.63
C ILE A 25 -27.62 -8.26 -3.85
N LEU A 26 -27.97 -7.14 -4.48
CA LEU A 26 -28.83 -7.08 -5.67
C LEU A 26 -28.03 -7.18 -6.97
N VAL A 27 -26.79 -6.67 -6.96
CA VAL A 27 -25.87 -6.71 -8.10
C VAL A 27 -24.44 -6.82 -7.55
N SER A 28 -23.61 -7.61 -8.21
CA SER A 28 -22.18 -7.72 -7.92
C SER A 28 -21.40 -7.85 -9.22
N ARG A 29 -20.32 -7.07 -9.37
CA ARG A 29 -19.44 -7.10 -10.54
C ARG A 29 -17.98 -7.07 -10.14
N SER A 30 -17.16 -7.77 -10.93
CA SER A 30 -15.70 -7.76 -10.77
C SER A 30 -15.05 -6.43 -11.15
N TRP A 31 -15.73 -5.60 -11.94
CA TRP A 31 -15.26 -4.31 -12.41
C TRP A 31 -16.44 -3.37 -12.60
N SER A 32 -16.38 -2.17 -12.02
CA SER A 32 -17.42 -1.15 -12.16
C SER A 32 -17.52 -0.64 -13.60
N ASP A 33 -18.75 -0.52 -14.08
CA ASP A 33 -19.10 0.05 -15.38
C ASP A 33 -20.21 1.10 -15.20
N PRO A 34 -19.93 2.40 -15.41
CA PRO A 34 -20.88 3.46 -15.09
C PRO A 34 -22.21 3.39 -15.85
N GLU A 35 -22.19 2.92 -17.11
CA GLU A 35 -23.40 2.81 -17.92
C GLU A 35 -24.30 1.68 -17.43
N THR A 36 -23.69 0.52 -17.14
CA THR A 36 -24.38 -0.65 -16.60
C THR A 36 -24.92 -0.36 -15.20
N LEU A 37 -24.14 0.29 -14.33
CA LEU A 37 -24.58 0.73 -13.01
C LEU A 37 -25.83 1.63 -13.11
N ARG A 38 -25.84 2.59 -14.03
CA ARG A 38 -27.02 3.45 -14.26
C ARG A 38 -28.23 2.65 -14.74
N ALA A 39 -28.03 1.67 -15.61
CA ALA A 39 -29.10 0.80 -16.07
C ALA A 39 -29.71 -0.03 -14.92
N ASP A 40 -28.88 -0.56 -14.02
CA ASP A 40 -29.37 -1.27 -12.84
C ASP A 40 -30.10 -0.38 -11.87
N LEU A 41 -29.55 0.80 -11.54
CA LEU A 41 -30.23 1.72 -10.65
C LEU A 41 -31.60 2.11 -11.23
N LYS A 42 -31.67 2.38 -12.54
CA LYS A 42 -32.94 2.64 -13.22
C LYS A 42 -33.92 1.47 -13.14
N ARG A 43 -33.43 0.23 -13.20
CA ARG A 43 -34.24 -1.00 -13.07
C ARG A 43 -34.72 -1.22 -11.64
N LEU A 44 -33.88 -0.95 -10.64
CA LEU A 44 -34.11 -1.26 -9.24
C LEU A 44 -34.94 -0.18 -8.52
N ILE A 45 -34.66 1.10 -8.78
CA ILE A 45 -35.26 2.24 -8.07
C ILE A 45 -36.00 3.22 -9.00
N GLY A 46 -36.05 2.93 -10.31
CA GLY A 46 -36.72 3.77 -11.30
C GLY A 46 -35.84 4.88 -11.88
N LYS A 47 -36.38 5.63 -12.86
CA LYS A 47 -35.68 6.77 -13.47
C LYS A 47 -35.57 7.92 -12.47
N THR A 48 -34.36 8.43 -12.27
CA THR A 48 -34.16 9.68 -11.51
C THR A 48 -34.61 10.88 -12.36
N LYS A 49 -35.23 11.87 -11.71
CA LYS A 49 -35.62 13.12 -12.38
C LYS A 49 -34.41 13.97 -12.79
N THR A 50 -33.33 13.86 -12.02
CA THR A 50 -32.09 14.59 -12.21
C THR A 50 -30.94 13.60 -12.33
N VAL A 51 -30.07 13.76 -13.32
CA VAL A 51 -28.83 13.00 -13.48
C VAL A 51 -27.69 13.98 -13.39
N THR A 52 -26.86 13.86 -12.35
CA THR A 52 -25.64 14.65 -12.20
C THR A 52 -24.53 14.02 -13.05
N SER A 53 -24.03 14.78 -14.01
CA SER A 53 -22.82 14.47 -14.76
C SER A 53 -21.56 14.91 -13.99
N PRO A 54 -20.39 14.32 -14.23
CA PRO A 54 -19.14 14.80 -13.64
C PRO A 54 -18.86 16.29 -13.91
N SER A 55 -19.35 16.84 -15.02
CA SER A 55 -19.26 18.28 -15.36
C SER A 55 -20.16 19.17 -14.52
N ASP A 56 -21.23 18.64 -13.93
CA ASP A 56 -22.11 19.39 -13.02
C ASP A 56 -21.49 19.54 -11.63
N LEU A 57 -20.45 18.75 -11.33
CA LEU A 57 -19.71 18.85 -10.07
C LEU A 57 -18.73 20.01 -10.16
N ASN A 58 -18.93 21.05 -9.35
CA ASN A 58 -17.95 22.13 -9.19
C ASN A 58 -16.71 21.64 -8.42
N ARG A 59 -15.88 20.83 -9.09
CA ARG A 59 -14.65 20.27 -8.51
C ARG A 59 -13.53 21.28 -8.72
N ARG A 60 -12.93 21.75 -7.63
CA ARG A 60 -11.63 22.43 -7.68
C ARG A 60 -10.56 21.38 -7.99
N THR A 61 -10.31 21.12 -9.27
CA THR A 61 -9.22 20.24 -9.70
C THR A 61 -7.90 20.94 -9.40
N LYS A 62 -7.29 20.63 -8.26
CA LYS A 62 -5.87 20.92 -8.05
C LYS A 62 -5.10 19.86 -8.84
N ALA A 63 -4.23 20.32 -9.74
CA ALA A 63 -3.24 19.42 -10.34
C ALA A 63 -2.40 18.79 -9.22
N ALA A 64 -1.95 17.55 -9.41
CA ALA A 64 -0.97 16.98 -8.51
C ALA A 64 0.25 17.91 -8.47
N PRO A 65 0.82 18.21 -7.29
CA PRO A 65 2.00 19.05 -7.21
C PRO A 65 3.13 18.41 -8.03
N THR A 66 3.66 19.15 -9.00
CA THR A 66 4.83 18.75 -9.76
C THR A 66 6.06 19.15 -8.98
N SER A 67 6.77 18.18 -8.39
CA SER A 67 8.05 18.45 -7.75
C SER A 67 9.07 18.89 -8.79
N LYS A 68 9.78 19.99 -8.51
CA LYS A 68 10.93 20.44 -9.31
C LYS A 68 12.23 19.75 -8.89
N ILE A 69 12.17 18.93 -7.84
CA ILE A 69 13.32 18.24 -7.27
C ILE A 69 13.64 17.00 -8.09
N ALA A 70 14.94 16.72 -8.25
CA ALA A 70 15.40 15.62 -9.08
C ALA A 70 15.00 14.24 -8.51
N SER A 71 14.80 13.28 -9.42
CA SER A 71 14.59 11.87 -9.10
C SER A 71 15.32 10.97 -10.12
N GLY A 72 15.53 9.71 -9.78
CA GLY A 72 16.27 8.73 -10.58
C GLY A 72 17.79 8.81 -10.43
N ILE A 73 18.27 9.46 -9.37
CA ILE A 73 19.69 9.66 -9.05
C ILE A 73 20.20 8.50 -8.19
N VAL A 74 19.45 8.12 -7.15
CA VAL A 74 19.86 7.03 -6.26
C VAL A 74 19.43 5.69 -6.84
N PRO A 75 20.38 4.77 -7.10
CA PRO A 75 20.06 3.44 -7.60
C PRO A 75 19.13 2.69 -6.65
N ARG A 76 18.12 2.03 -7.20
CA ARG A 76 17.18 1.20 -6.44
C ARG A 76 17.85 -0.08 -5.97
N THR A 77 17.60 -0.48 -4.73
CA THR A 77 18.11 -1.75 -4.21
C THR A 77 17.31 -2.90 -4.82
N GLN A 78 18.01 -3.92 -5.34
CA GLN A 78 17.34 -5.08 -5.91
C GLN A 78 16.72 -5.94 -4.81
N LYS A 79 15.39 -5.92 -4.76
CA LYS A 79 14.60 -6.72 -3.83
C LYS A 79 14.48 -8.18 -4.27
N PRO A 80 14.46 -9.15 -3.33
CA PRO A 80 14.25 -10.55 -3.64
C PRO A 80 12.95 -10.78 -4.42
N LYS A 81 12.99 -11.73 -5.36
CA LYS A 81 11.82 -12.05 -6.17
C LYS A 81 10.74 -12.67 -5.29
N GLY A 82 9.54 -12.11 -5.35
CA GLY A 82 8.41 -12.59 -4.56
C GLY A 82 8.44 -12.16 -3.10
N SER A 83 9.20 -11.11 -2.75
CA SER A 83 9.08 -10.44 -1.45
C SER A 83 7.63 -9.99 -1.19
N ILE A 84 7.22 -10.14 0.05
CA ILE A 84 5.88 -9.89 0.56
C ILE A 84 5.98 -8.66 1.46
N ALA A 85 5.15 -7.65 1.20
CA ALA A 85 5.05 -6.50 2.09
C ALA A 85 4.57 -6.98 3.48
N VAL A 86 5.27 -6.54 4.52
CA VAL A 86 4.93 -6.85 5.91
C VAL A 86 4.28 -5.66 6.57
N ILE A 87 3.55 -5.91 7.67
CA ILE A 87 2.82 -4.85 8.37
C ILE A 87 3.82 -3.87 8.99
N VAL A 88 3.64 -2.59 8.69
CA VAL A 88 4.41 -1.49 9.27
C VAL A 88 3.45 -0.51 9.94
N ARG A 89 3.72 -0.16 11.19
CA ARG A 89 2.93 0.83 11.95
C ARG A 89 3.83 1.97 12.44
N PRO A 90 3.48 3.24 12.18
CA PRO A 90 4.18 4.36 12.82
C PRO A 90 3.91 4.36 14.32
N ILE A 91 4.94 4.58 15.14
CA ILE A 91 4.81 4.78 16.58
C ILE A 91 4.75 6.28 16.83
N SER A 92 3.57 6.79 17.19
CA SER A 92 3.46 8.16 17.70
C SER A 92 3.94 8.22 19.15
N PRO A 93 4.70 9.24 19.57
CA PRO A 93 5.09 9.42 20.96
C PRO A 93 3.84 9.53 21.84
N LYS A 94 3.77 8.70 22.88
CA LYS A 94 2.73 8.79 23.92
C LYS A 94 3.14 9.90 24.89
N GLY A 95 2.45 11.04 24.87
CA GLY A 95 2.68 12.12 25.83
C GLY A 95 1.82 13.35 25.60
N ASP A 96 0.81 13.49 26.46
CA ASP A 96 0.11 14.68 26.95
C ASP A 96 -0.36 15.79 26.00
N LYS A 97 -1.69 15.91 25.96
CA LYS A 97 -2.49 17.08 25.57
C LYS A 97 -2.46 17.45 24.08
N GLU A 98 -3.62 17.31 23.44
CA GLU A 98 -4.04 18.02 22.23
C GLU A 98 -3.00 18.11 21.08
N GLN A 99 -2.84 16.97 20.39
CA GLN A 99 -2.85 16.90 18.92
C GLN A 99 -1.95 17.90 18.15
N ALA A 100 -0.68 18.01 18.50
CA ALA A 100 0.32 18.07 17.44
C ALA A 100 0.45 16.65 16.85
N LYS A 101 -0.40 16.29 15.89
CA LYS A 101 -0.21 15.06 15.10
C LYS A 101 1.17 15.16 14.46
N GLU A 102 2.12 14.35 14.93
CA GLU A 102 3.44 14.28 14.32
C GLU A 102 3.28 13.93 12.84
N THR A 103 3.84 14.76 11.97
CA THR A 103 3.71 14.60 10.52
C THR A 103 4.76 13.61 10.02
N PHE A 104 4.32 12.46 9.53
CA PHE A 104 5.18 11.45 8.95
C PHE A 104 5.54 11.78 7.49
N TYR A 105 6.61 12.56 7.31
CA TYR A 105 7.13 12.90 5.97
C TYR A 105 7.67 11.71 5.18
N VAL A 106 8.03 10.64 5.86
CA VAL A 106 8.61 9.43 5.27
C VAL A 106 7.69 8.26 5.57
N LYS A 107 7.41 7.45 4.56
CA LYS A 107 6.72 6.18 4.64
C LYS A 107 7.76 5.07 4.58
N LEU A 108 7.85 4.29 5.66
CA LEU A 108 8.61 3.05 5.66
C LEU A 108 7.82 1.97 4.93
N ARG A 109 8.43 1.34 3.92
CA ARG A 109 7.95 0.11 3.30
C ARG A 109 8.93 -1.01 3.65
N ALA A 110 8.42 -2.07 4.27
CA ALA A 110 9.19 -3.27 4.56
C ALA A 110 8.64 -4.45 3.74
N GLU A 111 9.52 -5.17 3.04
CA GLU A 111 9.16 -6.35 2.24
C GLU A 111 10.11 -7.50 2.60
N ALA A 112 9.56 -8.60 3.11
CA ALA A 112 10.32 -9.79 3.51
C ALA A 112 10.26 -10.85 2.40
N ASP A 113 11.36 -11.55 2.14
CA ASP A 113 11.35 -12.71 1.26
C ASP A 113 10.64 -13.92 1.91
N ARG A 114 10.41 -14.96 1.11
CA ARG A 114 9.72 -16.17 1.58
C ARG A 114 10.48 -16.91 2.67
N GLY A 115 11.82 -16.93 2.62
CA GLY A 115 12.61 -17.59 3.65
C GLY A 115 12.37 -16.95 5.02
N LEU A 116 12.37 -15.62 5.07
CA LEU A 116 12.10 -14.90 6.30
C LEU A 116 10.66 -15.10 6.79
N MET A 117 9.69 -15.07 5.87
CA MET A 117 8.27 -15.26 6.20
C MET A 117 7.93 -16.68 6.68
N ASP A 118 8.50 -17.71 6.05
CA ASP A 118 8.10 -19.10 6.27
C ASP A 118 9.00 -19.82 7.28
N GLN A 119 10.30 -19.50 7.30
CA GLN A 119 11.34 -20.21 8.07
C GLN A 119 12.00 -19.32 9.13
N GLY A 120 11.65 -18.02 9.19
CA GLY A 120 12.29 -17.05 10.08
C GLY A 120 13.70 -16.66 9.66
N LYS A 121 14.19 -17.08 8.48
CA LYS A 121 15.53 -16.75 7.99
C LYS A 121 15.51 -16.35 6.53
N GLY A 122 15.96 -15.13 6.24
CA GLY A 122 16.00 -14.64 4.87
C GLY A 122 16.32 -13.15 4.80
N LYS A 123 15.79 -12.48 3.78
CA LYS A 123 16.09 -11.08 3.47
C LYS A 123 14.89 -10.17 3.73
N LEU A 124 15.15 -9.07 4.43
CA LEU A 124 14.24 -7.96 4.64
C LEU A 124 14.72 -6.77 3.80
N HIS A 125 13.90 -6.36 2.84
CA HIS A 125 14.09 -5.12 2.10
C HIS A 125 13.31 -4.00 2.80
N ILE A 126 14.00 -2.94 3.22
CA ILE A 126 13.36 -1.72 3.75
C ILE A 126 13.59 -0.56 2.79
N GLY A 127 12.55 0.26 2.58
CA GLY A 127 12.60 1.46 1.78
C GLY A 127 11.96 2.62 2.52
N PHE A 128 12.67 3.75 2.59
CA PHE A 128 12.17 5.02 3.11
C PHE A 128 11.75 5.90 1.94
N HIS A 129 10.45 6.12 1.80
CA HIS A 129 9.85 6.91 0.71
C HIS A 129 9.31 8.22 1.26
N LEU A 130 9.67 9.36 0.67
CA LEU A 130 9.00 10.61 1.01
C LEU A 130 7.52 10.53 0.64
N ASP A 131 6.65 11.04 1.51
CA ASP A 131 5.22 11.11 1.23
C ASP A 131 4.92 12.25 0.26
N PRO A 132 4.42 11.97 -0.97
CA PRO A 132 4.16 13.01 -1.96
C PRO A 132 3.12 14.04 -1.52
N VAL A 133 2.30 13.73 -0.51
CA VAL A 133 1.31 14.66 0.06
C VAL A 133 1.98 15.87 0.71
N HIS A 134 3.22 15.72 1.19
CA HIS A 134 3.93 16.75 1.93
C HIS A 134 4.94 17.54 1.11
N THR A 135 5.09 17.26 -0.20
CA THR A 135 5.98 18.00 -1.13
C THR A 135 7.45 18.15 -0.72
N VAL A 136 7.86 17.50 0.38
CA VAL A 136 9.22 17.56 0.90
C VAL A 136 10.23 16.81 0.03
N HIS A 137 11.50 17.14 0.22
CA HIS A 137 12.65 16.44 -0.35
C HIS A 137 13.74 16.13 0.66
N TRP A 138 14.69 15.29 0.26
CA TRP A 138 15.91 15.04 1.03
C TRP A 138 16.86 16.24 0.93
N ASN A 139 17.54 16.55 2.03
CA ASN A 139 18.70 17.42 2.04
C ASN A 139 19.98 16.58 2.05
N ASN A 140 20.64 16.48 0.90
CA ASN A 140 21.86 15.67 0.77
C ASN A 140 23.13 16.41 1.22
N LEU A 141 23.02 17.72 1.49
CA LEU A 141 24.10 18.51 2.09
C LEU A 141 24.17 18.29 3.62
N ALA A 142 23.07 17.82 4.22
CA ALA A 142 23.01 17.45 5.63
C ALA A 142 23.46 15.99 5.84
N ASP A 143 23.44 15.55 7.10
CA ASP A 143 23.73 14.15 7.42
C ASP A 143 22.74 13.21 6.71
N PRO A 144 23.22 12.12 6.10
CA PRO A 144 22.35 11.16 5.42
C PRO A 144 21.35 10.53 6.39
N LEU A 145 20.23 10.04 5.82
CA LEU A 145 19.26 9.26 6.57
C LEU A 145 19.96 8.09 7.29
N HIS A 146 19.74 8.00 8.60
CA HIS A 146 20.24 6.92 9.44
C HIS A 146 19.08 6.14 10.04
N PHE A 147 19.19 4.82 10.10
CA PHE A 147 18.22 3.97 10.80
C PHE A 147 18.91 3.02 11.77
N GLU A 148 18.15 2.62 12.79
CA GLU A 148 18.55 1.67 13.81
C GLU A 148 17.36 0.77 14.17
N PHE A 149 17.59 -0.54 14.15
CA PHE A 149 16.67 -1.53 14.66
C PHE A 149 16.90 -1.72 16.16
N LYS A 150 15.79 -1.78 16.91
CA LYS A 150 15.78 -2.33 18.25
C LYS A 150 15.17 -3.72 18.18
N THR A 151 16.03 -4.72 18.31
CA THR A 151 15.68 -6.13 18.21
C THR A 151 15.99 -6.86 19.52
N PRO A 152 15.19 -7.87 19.89
CA PRO A 152 15.58 -8.84 20.91
C PRO A 152 16.91 -9.52 20.55
N LYS A 153 17.67 -9.97 21.56
CA LYS A 153 19.01 -10.56 21.39
C LYS A 153 19.00 -11.84 20.55
N GLU A 154 17.84 -12.48 20.45
CA GLU A 154 17.60 -13.75 19.78
C GLU A 154 17.49 -13.61 18.25
N ILE A 155 17.26 -12.39 17.74
CA ILE A 155 17.19 -12.10 16.31
C ILE A 155 18.55 -11.59 15.84
N LYS A 156 19.19 -12.33 14.93
CA LYS A 156 20.44 -11.91 14.29
C LYS A 156 20.13 -11.14 13.01
N MET A 157 20.81 -10.02 12.80
CA MET A 157 20.73 -9.23 11.58
C MET A 157 22.12 -8.99 11.02
N SER A 158 22.28 -8.97 9.70
CA SER A 158 23.56 -8.61 9.06
C SER A 158 24.01 -7.20 9.44
N THR A 159 23.04 -6.30 9.65
CA THR A 159 23.26 -5.02 10.32
C THR A 159 22.02 -4.60 11.10
N SER A 160 22.22 -4.10 12.32
CA SER A 160 21.16 -3.48 13.12
C SER A 160 21.04 -1.97 12.87
N LYS A 161 22.00 -1.36 12.17
CA LYS A 161 21.99 0.08 11.86
C LYS A 161 22.54 0.36 10.47
N GLY A 162 22.10 1.43 9.83
CA GLY A 162 22.56 1.76 8.48
C GLY A 162 22.40 3.24 8.17
N SER A 163 23.19 3.71 7.21
CA SER A 163 23.14 5.08 6.71
C SER A 163 22.96 5.05 5.21
N ALA A 164 22.13 5.95 4.69
CA ALA A 164 22.00 6.15 3.26
C ALA A 164 23.34 6.59 2.65
N PRO A 165 23.65 6.21 1.40
CA PRO A 165 24.84 6.69 0.72
C PRO A 165 24.76 8.21 0.55
N ARG A 166 25.93 8.87 0.54
CA ARG A 166 26.01 10.28 0.17
C ARG A 166 25.68 10.41 -1.32
N VAL A 167 24.86 11.41 -1.64
CA VAL A 167 24.39 11.70 -3.00
C VAL A 167 25.02 13.00 -3.46
N ASN A 168 25.52 13.03 -4.68
CA ASN A 168 26.31 14.16 -5.21
C ASN A 168 25.45 15.35 -5.70
N VAL A 169 24.12 15.30 -5.56
CA VAL A 169 23.24 16.45 -5.82
C VAL A 169 22.75 17.04 -4.51
N PRO A 170 22.46 18.35 -4.42
CA PRO A 170 22.04 18.99 -3.18
C PRO A 170 20.73 18.43 -2.59
N SER A 171 19.79 18.03 -3.44
CA SER A 171 18.49 17.48 -3.06
C SER A 171 17.97 16.49 -4.10
N ASP A 172 17.19 15.52 -3.63
CA ASP A 172 16.44 14.58 -4.47
C ASP A 172 15.20 14.06 -3.72
N ILE A 173 14.36 13.28 -4.42
CA ILE A 173 13.18 12.61 -3.85
C ILE A 173 13.26 11.08 -3.89
N ASP A 174 14.42 10.52 -4.20
CA ASP A 174 14.57 9.08 -4.40
C ASP A 174 14.52 8.32 -3.08
N PRO A 175 13.87 7.14 -3.04
CA PRO A 175 13.78 6.39 -1.80
C PRO A 175 15.15 5.91 -1.33
N ARG A 176 15.33 5.87 -0.02
CA ARG A 176 16.52 5.28 0.61
C ARG A 176 16.23 3.83 0.92
N GLU A 177 16.87 2.91 0.21
CA GLU A 177 16.57 1.47 0.28
C GLU A 177 17.74 0.66 0.80
N PHE A 178 17.44 -0.39 1.56
CA PHE A 178 18.41 -1.28 2.18
C PHE A 178 17.94 -2.72 2.14
N LEU A 179 18.89 -3.65 2.05
CA LEU A 179 18.64 -5.08 2.12
C LEU A 179 19.38 -5.66 3.32
N ILE A 180 18.63 -6.22 4.27
CA ILE A 180 19.15 -6.76 5.53
C ILE A 180 18.90 -8.26 5.54
N GLU A 181 19.90 -9.04 5.95
CA GLU A 181 19.71 -10.46 6.24
C GLU A 181 19.24 -10.60 7.68
N VAL A 182 18.18 -11.37 7.89
CA VAL A 182 17.55 -11.58 9.20
C VAL A 182 17.52 -13.09 9.46
N ASP A 183 17.95 -13.48 10.65
CA ASP A 183 17.89 -14.86 11.15
C ASP A 183 17.22 -14.86 12.53
N SER A 184 15.99 -15.34 12.56
CA SER A 184 15.16 -15.56 13.75
C SER A 184 14.90 -17.04 14.01
N SER A 185 15.74 -17.93 13.43
CA SER A 185 15.62 -19.38 13.66
C SER A 185 15.84 -19.77 15.13
N SER A 186 16.61 -18.97 15.87
CA SER A 186 16.91 -19.19 17.30
C SER A 186 15.86 -18.60 18.25
N GLY A 187 14.90 -17.82 17.74
CA GLY A 187 13.83 -17.22 18.52
C GLY A 187 12.76 -16.63 17.61
N ARG A 188 11.52 -17.10 17.72
CA ARG A 188 10.41 -16.63 16.89
C ARG A 188 10.20 -15.12 17.10
N ILE A 189 9.99 -14.40 16.01
CA ILE A 189 9.60 -12.99 16.07
C ILE A 189 8.11 -12.91 16.40
N GLU A 190 7.79 -13.06 17.68
CA GLU A 190 6.40 -13.01 18.17
C GLU A 190 5.92 -11.58 18.39
N GLN A 191 6.85 -10.64 18.60
CA GLN A 191 6.57 -9.23 18.79
C GLN A 191 7.11 -8.40 17.62
N PRO A 192 6.44 -7.29 17.25
CA PRO A 192 6.97 -6.38 16.26
C PRO A 192 8.36 -5.88 16.65
N ILE A 193 9.25 -5.79 15.67
CA ILE A 193 10.57 -5.15 15.88
C ILE A 193 10.42 -3.65 15.68
N GLU A 194 11.15 -2.86 16.46
CA GLU A 194 11.12 -1.41 16.32
C GLU A 194 12.25 -0.94 15.40
N LEU A 195 11.94 -0.01 14.51
CA LEU A 195 12.90 0.73 13.70
C LEU A 195 12.80 2.22 14.04
N LYS A 196 13.92 2.82 14.42
CA LYS A 196 14.09 4.27 14.52
C LYS A 196 14.78 4.77 13.26
N VAL A 197 14.30 5.88 12.69
CA VAL A 197 14.94 6.55 11.55
C VAL A 197 15.09 8.03 11.85
N SER A 198 16.25 8.59 11.53
CA SER A 198 16.57 10.01 11.64
C SER A 198 17.01 10.55 10.29
N TYR A 199 16.44 11.67 9.87
CA TYR A 199 16.65 12.25 8.54
C TYR A 199 16.34 13.75 8.53
N PHE A 200 16.74 14.44 7.48
CA PHE A 200 16.34 15.83 7.23
C PHE A 200 15.27 15.88 6.13
N ALA A 201 14.15 16.52 6.44
CA ALA A 201 13.13 16.88 5.46
C ALA A 201 13.19 18.39 5.21
N CYS A 202 13.08 18.78 3.94
CA CYS A 202 12.99 20.18 3.55
C CYS A 202 11.76 20.40 2.68
N ASP A 203 11.12 21.54 2.85
CA ASP A 203 10.05 22.06 1.99
C ASP A 203 10.49 23.43 1.46
N ASP A 204 10.66 23.54 0.15
CA ASP A 204 11.10 24.77 -0.52
C ASP A 204 9.98 25.82 -0.59
N GLU A 205 8.69 25.41 -0.61
CA GLU A 205 7.56 26.33 -0.69
C GLU A 205 7.32 27.01 0.65
N GLU A 206 7.41 26.25 1.75
CA GLU A 206 7.32 26.76 3.11
C GLU A 206 8.66 27.28 3.65
N GLY A 207 9.77 27.00 2.96
CA GLY A 207 11.10 27.56 3.24
C GLY A 207 11.78 27.01 4.50
N TRP A 208 11.53 25.74 4.87
CA TRP A 208 12.13 25.13 6.05
C TRP A 208 12.86 23.83 5.75
N CYS A 209 13.86 23.54 6.58
CA CYS A 209 14.58 22.28 6.63
C CYS A 209 14.73 21.86 8.09
N ARG A 210 14.25 20.67 8.46
CA ARG A 210 14.28 20.22 9.86
C ARG A 210 14.75 18.79 10.02
N PRO A 211 15.52 18.50 11.09
CA PRO A 211 15.79 17.13 11.49
C PRO A 211 14.50 16.49 12.01
N VAL A 212 14.22 15.28 11.57
CA VAL A 212 13.04 14.50 11.93
C VAL A 212 13.50 13.14 12.40
N THR A 213 12.87 12.63 13.45
CA THR A 213 13.10 11.27 13.94
C THR A 213 11.78 10.55 14.11
N HIS A 214 11.58 9.50 13.35
CA HIS A 214 10.37 8.67 13.43
C HIS A 214 10.69 7.27 13.93
N ARG A 215 9.69 6.63 14.51
CA ARG A 215 9.75 5.24 14.95
C ARG A 215 8.65 4.44 14.28
N TYR A 216 8.95 3.20 13.94
CA TYR A 216 8.03 2.26 13.32
C TYR A 216 8.11 0.90 14.02
N GLU A 217 6.98 0.22 14.09
CA GLU A 217 6.90 -1.21 14.38
C GLU A 217 6.79 -1.98 13.06
N ILE A 218 7.58 -3.04 12.93
CA ILE A 218 7.53 -3.97 11.81
C ILE A 218 7.11 -5.33 12.36
N GLU A 219 5.95 -5.79 11.93
CA GLU A 219 5.42 -7.12 12.27
C GLU A 219 5.59 -8.02 11.04
N PHE A 220 6.30 -9.15 11.18
CA PHE A 220 6.57 -10.10 10.09
C PHE A 220 5.34 -10.94 9.72
N ARG A 221 4.24 -10.26 9.44
CA ARG A 221 3.01 -10.79 8.88
C ARG A 221 2.71 -10.03 7.61
N ARG A 222 2.16 -10.74 6.64
CA ARG A 222 1.78 -10.16 5.36
C ARG A 222 0.80 -9.00 5.57
N ASP A 223 1.14 -7.85 5.02
CA ASP A 223 0.23 -6.72 4.88
C ASP A 223 -0.62 -6.93 3.61
N ARG A 224 -1.94 -7.10 3.81
CA ARG A 224 -2.90 -7.27 2.70
C ARG A 224 -3.23 -5.95 2.00
N ASP A 225 -2.91 -4.83 2.62
CA ASP A 225 -3.27 -3.48 2.18
C ASP A 225 -2.10 -2.69 1.60
N ALA A 226 -0.86 -3.10 1.86
CA ALA A 226 0.35 -2.45 1.34
C ALA A 226 0.49 -2.45 -0.19
N GLY A 227 -0.38 -3.19 -0.91
CA GLY A 227 -0.31 -3.33 -2.36
C GLY A 227 0.94 -4.06 -2.86
N SER A 228 0.98 -4.38 -4.15
CA SER A 228 2.11 -5.06 -4.78
C SER A 228 2.91 -4.11 -5.66
N VAL A 229 4.23 -4.03 -5.46
CA VAL A 229 5.13 -3.33 -6.39
C VAL A 229 5.59 -4.31 -7.45
N ARG A 230 5.31 -4.04 -8.72
CA ARG A 230 5.87 -4.82 -9.82
C ARG A 230 7.38 -4.56 -9.89
N SER A 231 8.19 -5.63 -9.91
CA SER A 231 9.65 -5.49 -10.02
C SER A 231 10.03 -4.76 -11.33
N PRO A 232 10.91 -3.74 -11.27
CA PRO A 232 11.54 -3.19 -12.46
C PRO A 232 12.36 -4.30 -13.12
N GLY A 233 12.13 -4.58 -14.40
CA GLY A 233 12.79 -5.68 -15.14
C GLY A 233 11.93 -6.94 -15.35
N GLY A 234 10.65 -6.91 -14.96
CA GLY A 234 9.67 -7.86 -15.47
C GLY A 234 9.37 -7.55 -16.94
N ASP A 235 10.16 -8.14 -17.84
CA ASP A 235 10.01 -8.09 -19.29
C ASP A 235 8.65 -8.69 -19.72
N ARG A 236 7.61 -7.86 -19.64
CA ARG A 236 6.36 -7.99 -20.38
C ARG A 236 5.99 -6.59 -20.84
N GLY A 237 6.56 -6.25 -21.99
CA GLY A 237 6.39 -4.97 -22.67
C GLY A 237 4.96 -4.43 -22.62
N LEU A 238 4.91 -3.13 -22.39
CA LEU A 238 3.79 -2.21 -22.59
C LEU A 238 3.45 -2.06 -24.08
N ASP A 239 3.45 -3.16 -24.84
CA ASP A 239 3.16 -3.17 -26.27
C ASP A 239 1.92 -4.01 -26.62
N ARG A 240 0.92 -3.98 -25.72
CA ARG A 240 -0.47 -4.13 -26.16
C ARG A 240 -1.02 -2.75 -26.50
N ARG A 241 -0.66 -2.31 -27.70
CA ARG A 241 -1.46 -1.35 -28.47
C ARG A 241 -2.93 -1.67 -28.24
N GLN A 242 -3.67 -0.66 -27.76
CA GLN A 242 -5.12 -0.64 -27.80
C GLN A 242 -5.54 -0.89 -29.25
N ARG A 243 -5.88 -2.14 -29.57
CA ARG A 243 -6.67 -2.48 -30.74
C ARG A 243 -8.11 -2.61 -30.27
N PRO A 244 -9.03 -1.75 -30.72
CA PRO A 244 -10.46 -1.94 -30.48
C PRO A 244 -10.88 -3.28 -31.11
N GLY A 245 -11.44 -4.20 -30.31
CA GLY A 245 -12.14 -5.38 -30.82
C GLY A 245 -11.49 -6.76 -30.66
N GLY A 246 -10.37 -6.93 -29.96
CA GLY A 246 -9.69 -8.24 -29.83
C GLY A 246 -10.06 -9.05 -28.57
N ARG A 247 -11.00 -9.99 -28.67
CA ARG A 247 -11.10 -11.14 -27.72
C ARG A 247 -9.77 -11.91 -27.74
N GLY A 248 -9.03 -11.94 -26.62
CA GLY A 248 -7.80 -12.76 -26.54
C GLY A 248 -7.01 -12.70 -25.22
N GLY A 249 -7.30 -13.62 -24.31
CA GLY A 249 -6.27 -14.38 -23.58
C GLY A 249 -5.53 -13.68 -22.43
N PHE A 250 -6.22 -13.43 -21.31
CA PHE A 250 -5.63 -13.64 -19.99
C PHE A 250 -6.35 -14.84 -19.38
N GLY A 251 -5.57 -15.86 -19.00
CA GLY A 251 -5.98 -17.17 -18.49
C GLY A 251 -7.44 -17.31 -18.10
N GLN A 252 -8.13 -18.18 -18.83
CA GLN A 252 -9.40 -18.80 -18.47
C GLN A 252 -9.26 -19.62 -17.17
N ARG A 253 -9.01 -18.98 -16.03
CA ARG A 253 -9.76 -19.39 -14.84
C ARG A 253 -11.16 -18.88 -15.12
N ARG A 254 -12.15 -19.78 -15.26
CA ARG A 254 -13.57 -19.41 -15.19
C ARG A 254 -13.71 -18.48 -13.99
N ARG A 255 -13.80 -17.17 -14.28
CA ARG A 255 -13.90 -16.14 -13.26
C ARG A 255 -15.23 -16.43 -12.58
N PRO A 256 -15.27 -16.75 -11.28
CA PRO A 256 -16.53 -17.14 -10.66
C PRO A 256 -17.52 -16.00 -10.84
N ASP A 257 -18.68 -16.37 -11.38
CA ASP A 257 -19.84 -15.51 -11.55
C ASP A 257 -20.26 -14.93 -10.19
N ALA A 258 -20.90 -13.77 -10.18
CA ALA A 258 -21.39 -13.14 -8.96
C ALA A 258 -22.37 -14.06 -8.21
N GLU A 259 -23.22 -14.79 -8.94
CA GLU A 259 -24.10 -15.83 -8.37
C GLU A 259 -23.28 -16.93 -7.67
N ARG A 260 -22.20 -17.41 -8.30
CA ARG A 260 -21.28 -18.39 -7.70
C ARG A 260 -20.51 -17.87 -6.48
N ILE A 261 -20.41 -16.55 -6.32
CA ILE A 261 -19.76 -15.93 -5.17
C ILE A 261 -20.77 -15.79 -4.04
N LEU A 262 -22.00 -15.35 -4.35
CA LEU A 262 -23.09 -15.33 -3.39
C LEU A 262 -23.35 -16.76 -2.88
N GLU A 263 -23.55 -17.74 -3.78
CA GLU A 263 -23.69 -19.17 -3.45
C GLU A 263 -22.55 -19.74 -2.58
N ARG A 264 -21.36 -19.14 -2.60
CA ARG A 264 -20.22 -19.58 -1.79
C ARG A 264 -20.14 -18.91 -0.43
N MET A 265 -20.63 -17.67 -0.32
CA MET A 265 -20.51 -16.85 0.88
C MET A 265 -21.80 -16.95 1.71
N ASP A 266 -22.96 -16.79 1.06
CA ASP A 266 -24.30 -17.01 1.61
C ASP A 266 -24.50 -18.52 1.85
N THR A 267 -23.91 -19.01 2.93
CA THR A 267 -23.85 -20.44 3.26
C THR A 267 -25.20 -20.91 3.78
N ASN A 268 -25.97 -20.00 4.38
CA ASN A 268 -27.30 -20.27 4.90
C ASN A 268 -28.44 -20.05 3.86
N GLY A 269 -28.14 -19.45 2.70
CA GLY A 269 -29.06 -19.26 1.58
C GLY A 269 -30.13 -18.18 1.81
N ASP A 270 -29.87 -17.21 2.69
CA ASP A 270 -30.84 -16.17 3.06
C ASP A 270 -30.78 -14.91 2.16
N GLY A 271 -29.83 -14.88 1.22
CA GLY A 271 -29.58 -13.78 0.28
C GLY A 271 -28.81 -12.61 0.89
N VAL A 272 -28.29 -12.77 2.11
CA VAL A 272 -27.43 -11.84 2.85
C VAL A 272 -26.06 -12.49 3.03
N ILE A 273 -25.03 -11.69 3.36
CA ILE A 273 -23.74 -12.22 3.79
C ILE A 273 -23.49 -11.74 5.20
N SER A 274 -23.56 -12.63 6.17
CA SER A 274 -23.22 -12.34 7.57
C SER A 274 -21.71 -12.11 7.74
N LEU A 275 -21.30 -11.55 8.88
CA LEU A 275 -19.88 -11.36 9.19
C LEU A 275 -19.13 -12.71 9.23
N GLU A 276 -19.79 -13.75 9.74
CA GLU A 276 -19.27 -15.11 9.87
C GLU A 276 -19.13 -15.83 8.51
N GLU A 277 -19.96 -15.43 7.55
CA GLU A 277 -20.00 -15.90 6.16
C GLU A 277 -18.99 -15.18 5.25
N ALA A 278 -18.63 -13.93 5.60
CA ALA A 278 -17.78 -13.05 4.83
C ALA A 278 -16.27 -13.41 4.90
N ARG A 279 -15.93 -14.67 4.61
CA ARG A 279 -14.56 -15.22 4.76
C ARG A 279 -13.62 -14.95 3.57
N GLY A 280 -14.11 -14.27 2.54
CA GLY A 280 -13.41 -14.11 1.27
C GLY A 280 -13.46 -15.38 0.38
N PRO A 281 -13.00 -15.29 -0.87
CA PRO A 281 -13.02 -16.41 -1.83
C PRO A 281 -11.95 -17.48 -1.60
#